data_AF-A0A8J4YRP0-F1
#
_entry.id   AF-A0A8J4YRP0-F1
#
_cell.length_a   1.000
_cell.length_b   1.000
_cell.length_c   1.000
_cell.angle_alpha   90.00
_cell.angle_beta   90.00
_cell.angle_gamma   90.00
#
_symmetry.space_group_name_H-M   'P 1'
#
loop_
_entity.id
_entity.type
_entity.pdbx_description
1 polymer ?
#
loop_
_entity_poly.entity_id
_entity_poly.type
_entity_poly.pdbx_seq_one_letter_code
_entity_poly.pdbx_strand_id
1 'polypeptide(L)'
;MLLSSFQALIDLLECSEPGKPQEAFALLLLRMVTFPKYRAGQEQGSLPPVSLQGALALQELLNFRKPIKVVNSLLAASPGELQAMGCDPRGSHIVDAFVNSTSVSTKNKEKLVYRFKGCYTSLACSKHGSRGLEALWKVASIKAKTQVCNELLADELKLKENKFGRIIFNNFQVCNEKRFDSVRKRSIGACSACMYKRIHAATPNISSLTTTDGSVERE
;
A
#
# COMPACT_ATOMS: atom_id res chain seq x y z
N MET A 1 22.78 25.48 -11.54
CA MET A 1 23.55 24.44 -10.85
C MET A 1 22.70 23.21 -10.53
N LEU A 2 21.61 23.29 -9.75
CA LEU A 2 20.79 22.10 -9.44
C LEU A 2 20.12 21.41 -10.64
N LEU A 3 19.69 22.17 -11.66
CA LEU A 3 19.15 21.59 -12.89
C LEU A 3 20.20 20.75 -13.65
N SER A 4 21.45 21.18 -13.61
CA SER A 4 22.58 20.55 -14.33
C SER A 4 22.86 19.16 -13.76
N SER A 5 22.94 19.05 -12.43
CA SER A 5 23.17 17.79 -11.73
C SER A 5 22.00 16.82 -11.87
N PHE A 6 20.76 17.33 -11.86
CA PHE A 6 19.58 16.49 -12.07
C PHE A 6 19.50 15.94 -13.49
N GLN A 7 19.87 16.73 -14.50
CA GLN A 7 19.94 16.26 -15.87
C GLN A 7 21.03 15.19 -16.06
N ALA A 8 22.20 15.36 -15.44
CA ALA A 8 23.25 14.34 -15.46
C ALA A 8 22.79 13.00 -14.86
N LEU A 9 21.95 13.00 -13.81
CA LEU A 9 21.37 11.77 -13.25
C LEU A 9 20.37 11.11 -14.21
N ILE A 10 19.57 11.90 -14.94
CA ILE A 10 18.65 11.38 -15.94
C ILE A 10 19.43 10.71 -17.07
N ASP A 11 20.50 11.35 -17.54
CA ASP A 11 21.31 10.83 -18.64
C ASP A 11 22.08 9.57 -18.20
N LEU A 12 22.60 9.53 -16.96
CA LEU A 12 23.28 8.36 -16.39
C LEU A 12 22.36 7.14 -16.27
N LEU A 13 21.07 7.35 -15.98
CA LEU A 13 20.08 6.27 -15.90
C LEU A 13 19.49 5.92 -17.28
N GLU A 14 20.00 6.50 -18.36
CA GLU A 14 19.54 6.31 -19.74
C GLU A 14 18.05 6.66 -19.91
N CYS A 15 17.57 7.64 -19.14
CA CYS A 15 16.18 8.07 -19.15
C CYS A 15 15.81 9.01 -20.33
N SER A 16 16.76 9.26 -21.23
CA SER A 16 16.63 10.17 -22.39
C SER A 16 16.26 9.45 -23.71
N GLU A 17 16.12 8.11 -23.69
CA GLU A 17 15.75 7.30 -24.86
C GLU A 17 14.23 7.34 -25.21
N PRO A 18 13.83 6.99 -26.46
CA PRO A 18 12.42 6.96 -26.84
C PRO A 18 11.66 5.82 -26.13
N GLY A 19 10.73 6.17 -25.24
CA GLY A 19 9.80 5.23 -24.59
C GLY A 19 9.57 5.50 -23.11
N LYS A 20 8.76 6.52 -22.77
CA LYS A 20 8.37 6.92 -21.39
C LYS A 20 9.37 6.63 -20.24
N PRO A 21 10.70 6.82 -20.38
CA PRO A 21 11.64 6.33 -19.35
C PRO A 21 11.57 7.20 -18.09
N GLN A 22 11.17 8.46 -18.28
CA GLN A 22 10.99 9.46 -17.24
C GLN A 22 9.90 9.06 -16.23
N GLU A 23 8.94 8.22 -16.63
CA GLU A 23 7.93 7.67 -15.72
C GLU A 23 8.52 6.61 -14.79
N ALA A 24 9.61 5.94 -15.17
CA ALA A 24 10.30 4.93 -14.36
C ALA A 24 11.49 5.50 -13.56
N PHE A 25 11.89 6.77 -13.77
CA PHE A 25 13.06 7.40 -13.16
C PHE A 25 13.22 7.13 -11.66
N ALA A 26 12.15 7.29 -10.88
CA ALA A 26 12.20 7.06 -9.45
C ALA A 26 12.48 5.59 -9.10
N LEU A 27 11.91 4.64 -9.84
CA LEU A 27 12.16 3.21 -9.61
C LEU A 27 13.55 2.77 -10.07
N LEU A 28 14.08 3.41 -11.11
CA LEU A 28 15.46 3.23 -11.58
C LEU A 28 16.47 3.76 -10.56
N LEU A 29 16.27 4.98 -10.08
CA LEU A 29 17.12 5.59 -9.07
C LEU A 29 17.06 4.80 -7.76
N LEU A 30 15.87 4.34 -7.37
CA LEU A 30 15.69 3.50 -6.18
C LEU A 30 16.54 2.23 -6.21
N ARG A 31 16.70 1.62 -7.38
CA ARG A 31 17.45 0.38 -7.58
C ARG A 31 18.89 0.62 -8.04
N MET A 32 19.24 1.85 -8.43
CA MET A 32 20.51 2.20 -9.07
C MET A 32 20.79 1.36 -10.32
N VAL A 33 19.79 1.28 -11.21
CA VAL A 33 19.83 0.46 -12.43
C VAL A 33 19.47 1.31 -13.64
N THR A 34 20.09 1.05 -14.79
CA THR A 34 19.77 1.72 -16.06
C THR A 34 18.44 1.21 -16.66
N PHE A 35 17.79 2.04 -17.48
CA PHE A 35 16.48 1.70 -18.05
C PHE A 35 16.43 0.36 -18.81
N PRO A 36 17.42 -0.01 -19.66
CA PRO A 36 17.40 -1.29 -20.37
C PRO A 36 17.44 -2.50 -19.41
N LYS A 37 18.27 -2.43 -18.37
CA LYS A 37 18.39 -3.48 -17.36
C LYS A 37 17.12 -3.59 -16.51
N TYR A 38 16.49 -2.46 -16.21
CA TYR A 38 15.23 -2.44 -15.49
C TYR A 38 14.11 -3.11 -16.28
N ARG A 39 13.99 -2.78 -17.57
CA ARG A 39 13.00 -3.39 -18.46
C ARG A 39 13.21 -4.90 -18.60
N ALA A 40 14.45 -5.33 -18.82
CA ALA A 40 14.78 -6.76 -18.87
C ALA A 40 14.45 -7.47 -17.56
N GLY A 41 14.75 -6.83 -16.42
CA GLY A 41 14.43 -7.36 -15.08
C GLY A 41 12.92 -7.42 -14.78
N GLN A 42 12.12 -6.49 -15.33
CA GLN A 42 10.66 -6.55 -15.24
C GLN A 42 10.09 -7.74 -16.01
N GLU A 43 10.57 -8.00 -17.22
CA GLU A 43 10.14 -9.13 -18.06
C GLU A 43 10.53 -10.48 -17.44
N GLN A 44 11.71 -10.55 -16.81
CA GLN A 44 12.23 -11.76 -16.16
C GLN A 44 11.73 -11.94 -14.72
N GLY A 45 11.01 -10.98 -14.15
CA GLY A 45 10.57 -11.00 -12.75
C GLY A 45 11.71 -10.90 -11.71
N SER A 46 12.93 -10.59 -12.15
CA SER A 46 14.13 -10.52 -11.32
C SER A 46 14.66 -9.10 -11.28
N LEU A 47 14.00 -8.25 -10.50
CA LEU A 47 14.46 -6.89 -10.24
C LEU A 47 15.47 -6.86 -9.09
N PRO A 48 16.54 -6.05 -9.21
CA PRO A 48 17.44 -5.83 -8.09
C PRO A 48 16.72 -5.30 -6.85
N PRO A 49 17.20 -5.65 -5.65
CA PRO A 49 16.63 -5.15 -4.41
C PRO A 49 16.76 -3.63 -4.32
N VAL A 50 15.95 -3.03 -3.45
CA VAL A 50 16.01 -1.59 -3.18
C VAL A 50 17.39 -1.21 -2.65
N SER A 51 18.03 -0.22 -3.28
CA SER A 51 19.33 0.31 -2.84
C SER A 51 19.13 1.37 -1.76
N LEU A 52 19.98 1.35 -0.72
CA LEU A 52 19.97 2.37 0.32
C LEU A 52 20.27 3.76 -0.27
N GLN A 53 21.23 3.85 -1.19
CA GLN A 53 21.66 5.13 -1.75
C GLN A 53 20.61 5.71 -2.68
N GLY A 54 19.93 4.85 -3.45
CA GLY A 54 18.77 5.24 -4.24
C GLY A 54 17.63 5.77 -3.38
N ALA A 55 17.35 5.09 -2.25
CA ALA A 55 16.30 5.52 -1.32
C ALA A 55 16.61 6.85 -0.63
N LEU A 56 17.85 7.07 -0.18
CA LEU A 56 18.26 8.34 0.44
C LEU A 56 18.24 9.48 -0.59
N ALA A 57 18.76 9.25 -1.79
CA ALA A 57 18.71 10.22 -2.87
C ALA A 57 17.27 10.63 -3.20
N LEU A 58 16.33 9.67 -3.26
CA LEU A 58 14.91 9.98 -3.51
C LEU A 58 14.26 10.77 -2.38
N GLN A 59 14.56 10.45 -1.12
CA GLN A 59 14.05 11.20 0.02
C GLN A 59 14.47 12.68 -0.05
N GLU A 60 15.75 12.93 -0.34
CA GLU A 60 16.25 14.29 -0.53
C GLU A 60 15.62 14.95 -1.75
N LEU A 61 15.53 14.24 -2.88
CA LEU A 61 14.90 14.73 -4.11
C LEU A 61 13.45 15.19 -3.90
N LEU A 62 12.70 14.53 -3.01
CA LEU A 62 11.32 14.91 -2.66
C LEU A 62 11.25 16.20 -1.82
N ASN A 63 12.32 16.58 -1.13
CA ASN A 63 12.39 17.80 -0.34
C ASN A 63 12.84 19.03 -1.14
N PHE A 64 13.37 18.86 -2.36
CA PHE A 64 13.70 20.01 -3.23
C PHE A 64 12.47 20.81 -3.60
N ARG A 65 12.66 22.10 -3.94
CA ARG A 65 11.58 23.04 -4.27
C ARG A 65 10.69 22.62 -5.46
N LYS A 66 11.21 21.83 -6.42
CA LYS A 66 10.49 21.43 -7.63
C LYS A 66 10.66 19.93 -7.93
N PRO A 67 10.06 19.03 -7.12
CA PRO A 67 10.25 17.58 -7.25
C PRO A 67 9.31 16.96 -8.30
N ILE A 68 8.85 17.74 -9.29
CA ILE A 68 7.72 17.38 -10.17
C ILE A 68 7.98 16.09 -10.95
N LYS A 69 9.19 15.94 -11.51
CA LYS A 69 9.57 14.75 -12.29
C LYS A 69 9.59 13.48 -11.42
N VAL A 70 10.14 13.58 -10.21
CA VAL A 70 10.22 12.46 -9.25
C VAL A 70 8.82 12.07 -8.75
N VAL A 71 7.99 13.06 -8.43
CA VAL A 71 6.61 12.83 -8.00
C VAL A 71 5.80 12.15 -9.09
N ASN A 72 5.88 12.63 -10.34
CA ASN A 72 5.15 12.03 -11.45
C ASN A 72 5.64 10.60 -11.73
N SER A 73 6.93 10.34 -11.62
CA SER A 73 7.48 8.99 -11.77
C SER A 73 6.97 8.03 -10.68
N LEU A 74 6.97 8.44 -9.42
CA LEU A 74 6.40 7.62 -8.33
C LEU A 74 4.89 7.37 -8.52
N LEU A 75 4.15 8.34 -9.05
CA LEU A 75 2.72 8.18 -9.31
C LEU A 75 2.44 7.29 -10.54
N ALA A 76 3.36 7.23 -11.50
CA ALA A 76 3.28 6.37 -12.67
C ALA A 76 3.58 4.89 -12.37
N ALA A 77 4.32 4.62 -11.29
CA ALA A 77 4.62 3.27 -10.82
C ALA A 77 3.37 2.39 -10.68
N SER A 78 3.51 1.10 -10.96
CA SER A 78 2.43 0.13 -10.78
C SER A 78 2.16 -0.13 -9.28
N PRO A 79 0.94 -0.56 -8.91
CA PRO A 79 0.64 -0.90 -7.52
C PRO A 79 1.56 -1.97 -6.94
N GLY A 80 1.98 -2.95 -7.74
CA GLY A 80 2.93 -3.99 -7.32
C GLY A 80 4.32 -3.43 -6.98
N GLU A 81 4.84 -2.51 -7.78
CA GLU A 81 6.12 -1.84 -7.51
C GLU A 81 6.04 -0.93 -6.29
N LEU A 82 4.93 -0.22 -6.13
CA LEU A 82 4.67 0.61 -4.96
C LEU A 82 4.55 -0.24 -3.69
N GLN A 83 3.90 -1.40 -3.76
CA GLN A 83 3.83 -2.35 -2.66
C GLN A 83 5.23 -2.88 -2.30
N ALA A 84 6.01 -3.30 -3.29
CA ALA A 84 7.38 -3.78 -3.06
C ALA A 84 8.25 -2.69 -2.41
N MET A 85 8.15 -1.45 -2.88
CA MET A 85 8.84 -0.30 -2.30
C MET A 85 8.35 -0.02 -0.86
N GLY A 86 7.04 0.06 -0.63
CA GLY A 86 6.46 0.39 0.67
C GLY A 86 6.69 -0.69 1.73
N CYS A 87 6.85 -1.94 1.33
CA CYS A 87 7.15 -3.05 2.24
C CYS A 87 8.65 -3.23 2.54
N ASP A 88 9.56 -2.66 1.74
CA ASP A 88 11.00 -2.70 1.98
C ASP A 88 11.40 -1.69 3.06
N PRO A 89 12.34 -2.02 3.98
CA PRO A 89 12.81 -1.11 5.02
C PRO A 89 13.32 0.25 4.52
N ARG A 90 13.98 0.29 3.36
CA ARG A 90 14.51 1.52 2.77
C ARG A 90 13.43 2.25 1.98
N GLY A 91 12.62 1.50 1.23
CA GLY A 91 11.55 2.06 0.41
C GLY A 91 10.39 2.64 1.23
N SER A 92 10.10 2.11 2.42
CA SER A 92 9.03 2.65 3.29
C SER A 92 9.29 4.10 3.70
N HIS A 93 10.56 4.49 3.87
CA HIS A 93 10.92 5.87 4.21
C HIS A 93 10.66 6.85 3.07
N ILE A 94 10.61 6.39 1.82
CA ILE A 94 10.26 7.23 0.67
C ILE A 94 8.78 7.59 0.72
N VAL A 95 7.92 6.65 1.11
CA VAL A 95 6.48 6.92 1.31
C VAL A 95 6.29 7.99 2.39
N ASP A 96 7.02 7.85 3.51
CA ASP A 96 6.97 8.81 4.60
C ASP A 96 7.48 10.21 4.17
N ALA A 97 8.62 10.27 3.49
CA ALA A 97 9.17 11.51 2.95
C ALA A 97 8.23 12.18 1.94
N PHE A 98 7.57 11.41 1.07
CA PHE A 98 6.60 11.93 0.11
C PHE A 98 5.39 12.57 0.80
N VAL A 99 4.89 11.92 1.84
CA VAL A 99 3.73 12.38 2.61
C VAL A 99 4.09 13.62 3.45
N ASN A 100 5.29 13.66 4.03
CA ASN A 100 5.71 14.75 4.92
C ASN A 100 6.34 15.95 4.19
N SER A 101 6.80 15.78 2.95
CA SER A 101 7.43 16.86 2.17
C SER A 101 6.50 18.07 2.00
N THR A 102 7.03 19.27 2.23
CA THR A 102 6.34 20.56 2.02
C THR A 102 6.26 20.93 0.54
N SER A 103 7.16 20.39 -0.28
CA SER A 103 7.24 20.66 -1.72
C SER A 103 6.23 19.86 -2.54
N VAL A 104 5.67 18.78 -1.97
CA VAL A 104 4.65 17.95 -2.62
C VAL A 104 3.25 18.50 -2.34
N SER A 105 2.47 18.74 -3.39
CA SER A 105 1.09 19.23 -3.24
C SER A 105 0.17 18.20 -2.59
N THR A 106 -0.82 18.68 -1.82
CA THR A 106 -1.85 17.82 -1.20
C THR A 106 -2.58 16.95 -2.23
N LYS A 107 -2.80 17.47 -3.45
CA LYS A 107 -3.41 16.71 -4.54
C LYS A 107 -2.55 15.50 -4.95
N ASN A 108 -1.24 15.64 -4.98
CA ASN A 108 -0.34 14.53 -5.33
C ASN A 108 -0.21 13.52 -4.19
N LYS A 109 -0.25 13.99 -2.93
CA LYS A 109 -0.34 13.11 -1.75
C LYS A 109 -1.60 12.25 -1.78
N GLU A 110 -2.75 12.85 -2.09
CA GLU A 110 -3.99 12.11 -2.24
C GLU A 110 -3.95 11.14 -3.42
N LYS A 111 -3.38 11.54 -4.57
CA LYS A 111 -3.16 10.62 -5.70
C LYS A 111 -2.33 9.40 -5.30
N LEU A 112 -1.26 9.59 -4.52
CA LEU A 112 -0.43 8.48 -4.06
C LEU A 112 -1.25 7.46 -3.27
N VAL A 113 -2.14 7.91 -2.38
CA VAL A 113 -3.06 7.02 -1.66
C VAL A 113 -3.85 6.17 -2.66
N TYR A 114 -4.48 6.76 -3.67
CA TYR A 114 -5.22 6.00 -4.68
C TYR A 114 -4.36 5.02 -5.50
N ARG A 115 -3.06 5.29 -5.68
CA ARG A 115 -2.14 4.37 -6.36
C ARG A 115 -1.84 3.10 -5.55
N PHE A 116 -1.95 3.16 -4.22
CA PHE A 116 -1.81 2.01 -3.32
C PHE A 116 -3.08 1.15 -3.21
N LYS A 117 -4.15 1.46 -3.96
CA LYS A 117 -5.35 0.63 -4.02
C LYS A 117 -5.01 -0.81 -4.40
N GLY A 118 -5.52 -1.77 -3.64
CA GLY A 118 -5.27 -3.21 -3.82
C GLY A 118 -4.03 -3.71 -3.10
N CYS A 119 -3.28 -2.84 -2.43
CA CYS A 119 -2.05 -3.17 -1.73
C CYS A 119 -2.10 -2.85 -0.22
N TYR A 120 -3.22 -2.35 0.31
CA TYR A 120 -3.32 -1.90 1.70
C TYR A 120 -3.20 -3.06 2.69
N THR A 121 -3.82 -4.21 2.42
CA THR A 121 -3.70 -5.39 3.29
C THR A 121 -2.24 -5.85 3.37
N SER A 122 -1.54 -5.90 2.24
CA SER A 122 -0.12 -6.28 2.18
C SER A 122 0.77 -5.30 2.95
N LEU A 123 0.50 -4.00 2.85
CA LEU A 123 1.21 -2.97 3.63
C LEU A 123 0.92 -3.11 5.13
N ALA A 124 -0.33 -3.26 5.53
CA ALA A 124 -0.73 -3.39 6.94
C ALA A 124 -0.08 -4.60 7.62
N CYS A 125 0.06 -5.71 6.88
CA CYS A 125 0.70 -6.93 7.36
C CYS A 125 2.25 -6.86 7.38
N SER A 126 2.86 -5.83 6.79
CA SER A 126 4.31 -5.68 6.76
C SER A 126 4.85 -4.87 7.94
N LYS A 127 6.01 -5.27 8.46
CA LYS A 127 6.73 -4.55 9.53
C LYS A 127 7.00 -3.07 9.18
N HIS A 128 7.39 -2.82 7.93
CA HIS A 128 7.76 -1.48 7.45
C HIS A 128 6.57 -0.81 6.74
N GLY A 129 5.79 -1.60 6.00
CA GLY A 129 4.60 -1.11 5.28
C GLY A 129 3.51 -0.55 6.19
N SER A 130 3.35 -1.10 7.40
CA SER A 130 2.37 -0.62 8.37
C SER A 130 2.57 0.86 8.74
N ARG A 131 3.82 1.30 8.96
CA ARG A 131 4.14 2.71 9.23
C ARG A 131 3.87 3.60 8.01
N GLY A 132 4.21 3.11 6.81
CA GLY A 132 3.92 3.82 5.56
C GLY A 132 2.40 4.00 5.36
N LEU A 133 1.61 2.98 5.68
CA LEU A 133 0.15 3.03 5.63
C LEU A 133 -0.43 4.04 6.64
N GLU A 134 0.12 4.13 7.85
CA GLU A 134 -0.27 5.16 8.83
C GLU A 134 0.04 6.58 8.33
N ALA A 135 1.18 6.79 7.66
CA ALA A 135 1.51 8.07 7.04
C ALA A 135 0.49 8.42 5.95
N LEU A 136 0.18 7.49 5.04
CA LEU A 136 -0.84 7.66 4.01
C LEU A 136 -2.21 8.00 4.61
N TRP A 137 -2.58 7.36 5.72
CA TRP A 137 -3.84 7.61 6.42
C TRP A 137 -3.97 9.05 6.94
N LYS A 138 -2.87 9.68 7.38
CA LYS A 138 -2.90 11.07 7.88
C LYS A 138 -3.28 12.09 6.80
N VAL A 139 -2.85 11.86 5.56
CA VAL A 139 -3.10 12.77 4.43
C VAL A 139 -4.28 12.38 3.55
N ALA A 140 -4.82 11.17 3.73
CA ALA A 140 -5.96 10.69 2.96
C ALA A 140 -7.24 11.49 3.25
N SER A 141 -7.98 11.81 2.19
CA SER A 141 -9.34 12.37 2.30
C SER A 141 -10.31 11.33 2.85
N ILE A 142 -11.49 11.77 3.29
CA ILE A 142 -12.53 10.86 3.82
C ILE A 142 -12.88 9.78 2.79
N LYS A 143 -12.98 10.14 1.49
CA LYS A 143 -13.26 9.18 0.41
C LYS A 143 -12.16 8.12 0.27
N ALA A 144 -10.90 8.54 0.28
CA ALA A 144 -9.76 7.63 0.21
C ALA A 144 -9.69 6.72 1.45
N LYS A 145 -9.97 7.24 2.65
CA LYS A 145 -10.06 6.45 3.88
C LYS A 145 -11.17 5.41 3.82
N THR A 146 -12.34 5.72 3.27
CA THR A 146 -13.41 4.73 3.07
C THR A 146 -12.92 3.56 2.22
N GLN A 147 -12.18 3.87 1.15
CA GLN A 147 -11.63 2.85 0.27
C GLN A 147 -10.59 1.96 0.99
N VAL A 148 -9.68 2.57 1.76
CA VAL A 148 -8.72 1.84 2.60
C VAL A 148 -9.45 0.92 3.56
N CYS A 149 -10.46 1.42 4.28
CA CYS A 149 -11.27 0.61 5.20
C CYS A 149 -11.96 -0.56 4.50
N ASN A 150 -12.58 -0.32 3.34
CA ASN A 150 -13.29 -1.38 2.61
C ASN A 150 -12.35 -2.52 2.21
N GLU A 151 -11.12 -2.21 1.80
CA GLU A 151 -10.11 -3.21 1.44
C GLU A 151 -9.63 -3.98 2.69
N LEU A 152 -9.35 -3.27 3.79
CA LEU A 152 -8.93 -3.90 5.04
C LEU A 152 -10.02 -4.79 5.66
N LEU A 153 -11.30 -4.42 5.52
CA LEU A 153 -12.44 -5.21 6.00
C LEU A 153 -12.62 -6.50 5.17
N ALA A 154 -12.31 -6.46 3.87
CA ALA A 154 -12.38 -7.66 3.03
C ALA A 154 -11.41 -8.75 3.49
N ASP A 155 -10.25 -8.35 4.03
CA ASP A 155 -9.19 -9.24 4.52
C ASP A 155 -9.07 -9.26 6.06
N GLU A 156 -10.17 -9.05 6.79
CA GLU A 156 -10.14 -8.89 8.26
C GLU A 156 -9.46 -10.06 8.99
N LEU A 157 -9.70 -11.30 8.55
CA LEU A 157 -9.11 -12.50 9.15
C LEU A 157 -7.57 -12.46 9.07
N LYS A 158 -7.05 -12.14 7.87
CA LYS A 158 -5.61 -12.04 7.60
C LYS A 158 -4.95 -10.94 8.42
N LEU A 159 -5.64 -9.81 8.61
CA LEU A 159 -5.15 -8.70 9.45
C LEU A 159 -5.11 -9.07 10.93
N LYS A 160 -6.11 -9.80 11.43
CA LYS A 160 -6.16 -10.24 12.83
C LYS A 160 -5.06 -11.27 13.12
N GLU A 161 -4.76 -12.17 12.20
CA GLU A 161 -3.67 -13.15 12.36
C GLU A 161 -2.29 -12.49 12.45
N ASN A 162 -2.07 -11.40 11.72
CA ASN A 162 -0.81 -10.67 11.73
C ASN A 162 -0.71 -9.67 12.89
N LYS A 163 0.42 -9.67 13.60
CA LYS A 163 0.73 -8.73 14.68
C LYS A 163 0.67 -7.25 14.24
N PHE A 164 1.21 -6.91 13.07
CA PHE A 164 1.16 -5.53 12.54
C PHE A 164 -0.23 -5.17 12.03
N GLY A 165 -0.89 -6.12 11.37
CA GLY A 165 -2.26 -5.96 10.87
C GLY A 165 -3.24 -5.63 12.00
N ARG A 166 -3.14 -6.31 13.13
CA ARG A 166 -3.96 -6.06 14.33
C ARG A 166 -3.79 -4.65 14.89
N ILE A 167 -2.56 -4.14 14.91
CA ILE A 167 -2.26 -2.76 15.35
C ILE A 167 -2.93 -1.76 14.41
N ILE A 168 -2.77 -1.93 13.10
CA ILE A 168 -3.38 -1.04 12.10
C ILE A 168 -4.91 -1.08 12.18
N PHE A 169 -5.47 -2.28 12.31
CA PHE A 169 -6.92 -2.48 12.42
C PHE A 169 -7.49 -1.71 13.62
N ASN A 170 -6.80 -1.75 14.76
CA ASN A 170 -7.17 -0.98 15.95
C ASN A 170 -6.95 0.53 15.76
N ASN A 171 -5.82 0.95 15.20
CA ASN A 171 -5.45 2.35 15.01
C ASN A 171 -6.40 3.09 14.07
N PHE A 172 -6.84 2.44 12.99
CA PHE A 172 -7.74 3.05 12.01
C PHE A 172 -9.19 3.04 12.45
N GLN A 173 -9.52 2.37 13.56
CA GLN A 173 -10.88 2.16 14.03
C GLN A 173 -11.79 1.71 12.87
N VAL A 174 -11.31 0.74 12.08
CA VAL A 174 -11.99 0.28 10.85
C VAL A 174 -13.41 -0.22 11.16
N CYS A 175 -13.70 -0.53 12.42
CA CYS A 175 -15.01 -0.93 12.96
C CYS A 175 -15.92 0.21 13.46
N ASN A 176 -15.49 1.49 13.48
CA ASN A 176 -16.34 2.60 13.96
C ASN A 176 -17.27 3.10 12.85
N GLU A 177 -18.29 2.28 12.61
CA GLU A 177 -19.38 2.41 11.62
C GLU A 177 -20.04 3.80 11.63
N LYS A 178 -20.12 4.46 12.80
CA LYS A 178 -20.84 5.74 12.98
C LYS A 178 -20.22 6.94 12.26
N ARG A 179 -18.92 6.94 11.93
CA ARG A 179 -18.24 8.07 11.26
C ARG A 179 -18.19 7.93 9.74
N PHE A 180 -18.34 6.71 9.21
CA PHE A 180 -18.30 6.39 7.77
C PHE A 180 -19.68 6.15 7.15
N ASP A 181 -20.70 5.88 7.97
CA ASP A 181 -22.07 5.58 7.52
C ASP A 181 -22.71 6.68 6.68
N SER A 182 -22.44 7.96 6.96
CA SER A 182 -22.99 9.07 6.18
C SER A 182 -22.47 9.11 4.73
N VAL A 183 -21.27 8.58 4.49
CA VAL A 183 -20.67 8.45 3.15
C VAL A 183 -21.08 7.13 2.50
N ARG A 184 -21.13 6.03 3.28
CA ARG A 184 -21.57 4.69 2.83
C ARG A 184 -23.01 4.72 2.30
N LYS A 185 -23.91 5.44 2.97
CA LYS A 185 -25.33 5.60 2.56
C LYS A 185 -25.52 6.35 1.23
N ARG A 186 -24.54 7.13 0.76
CA ARG A 186 -24.62 7.84 -0.53
C ARG A 186 -24.04 7.06 -1.70
N SER A 187 -23.14 6.11 -1.44
CA SER A 187 -22.43 5.37 -2.51
C SER A 187 -22.87 3.91 -2.63
N ILE A 188 -23.55 3.37 -1.62
CA ILE A 188 -24.00 1.97 -1.58
C ILE A 188 -25.48 1.98 -1.18
N GLY A 189 -26.35 2.24 -2.16
CA GLY A 189 -27.65 1.58 -2.18
C GLY A 189 -27.40 0.12 -2.53
N ALA A 190 -27.79 -0.79 -1.63
CA ALA A 190 -27.61 -2.24 -1.71
C ALA A 190 -26.21 -2.79 -1.35
N CYS A 191 -26.18 -3.67 -0.34
CA CYS A 191 -25.09 -4.59 0.04
C CYS A 191 -24.09 -4.10 1.11
N SER A 192 -24.43 -4.28 2.40
CA SER A 192 -23.43 -4.59 3.45
C SER A 192 -24.02 -5.10 4.78
N ALA A 193 -25.34 -5.02 5.01
CA ALA A 193 -25.97 -5.72 6.13
C ALA A 193 -25.93 -7.26 5.98
N CYS A 194 -25.47 -7.78 4.83
CA CYS A 194 -25.56 -9.20 4.46
C CYS A 194 -24.27 -10.02 4.71
N MET A 195 -23.10 -9.41 4.92
CA MET A 195 -21.84 -10.17 5.03
C MET A 195 -21.41 -10.49 6.46
N TYR A 196 -21.65 -9.58 7.41
CA TYR A 196 -21.28 -9.80 8.82
C TYR A 196 -22.08 -10.94 9.49
N LYS A 197 -23.33 -11.19 9.04
CA LYS A 197 -24.16 -12.29 9.55
C LYS A 197 -23.84 -13.66 8.93
N ARG A 198 -23.13 -13.74 7.79
CA ARG A 198 -22.84 -15.04 7.14
C ARG A 198 -21.62 -15.75 7.73
N ILE A 199 -20.63 -15.02 8.24
CA ILE A 199 -19.40 -15.63 8.75
C ILE A 199 -19.60 -16.16 10.19
N HIS A 200 -20.43 -15.52 11.02
CA HIS A 200 -20.72 -15.97 12.38
C HIS A 200 -21.84 -17.03 12.49
N ALA A 201 -22.50 -17.39 11.39
CA ALA A 201 -23.48 -18.49 11.37
C ALA A 201 -22.86 -19.86 11.02
N ALA A 202 -21.55 -19.91 10.72
CA ALA A 202 -20.88 -21.11 10.19
C ALA A 202 -19.87 -21.76 11.15
N THR A 203 -19.91 -21.46 12.44
CA THR A 203 -19.22 -22.28 13.46
C THR A 203 -20.24 -23.19 14.14
N PRO A 204 -20.26 -24.51 13.85
CA PRO A 204 -21.04 -25.42 14.65
C PRO A 204 -20.45 -25.47 16.07
N ASN A 205 -21.34 -25.27 17.02
CA ASN A 205 -21.12 -25.30 18.45
C ASN A 205 -20.67 -26.71 18.87
N ILE A 206 -19.37 -26.93 19.13
CA ILE A 206 -18.90 -28.13 19.81
C ILE A 206 -18.96 -27.87 21.32
N SER A 207 -20.17 -28.02 21.88
CA SER A 207 -20.37 -28.21 23.31
C SER A 207 -21.70 -28.91 23.60
N SER A 208 -21.72 -30.23 23.45
CA SER A 208 -22.59 -31.13 24.23
C SER A 208 -21.78 -32.43 24.42
N LEU A 209 -21.07 -32.57 25.54
CA LEU A 209 -21.57 -33.27 26.73
C LEU A 209 -22.12 -34.67 26.38
N THR A 210 -21.21 -35.62 26.56
CA THR A 210 -21.33 -36.97 27.10
C THR A 210 -22.57 -37.31 27.92
N THR A 211 -22.87 -38.62 27.98
CA THR A 211 -23.90 -39.40 28.74
C THR A 211 -25.26 -39.46 28.01
N THR A 212 -25.93 -40.60 27.76
CA THR A 212 -26.04 -41.96 28.36
C THR A 212 -26.46 -42.95 27.25
N ASP A 213 -25.90 -44.16 27.15
CA ASP A 213 -26.45 -45.46 27.63
C ASP A 213 -27.77 -45.94 26.95
N GLY A 214 -27.81 -47.21 26.51
CA GLY A 214 -29.05 -47.86 26.03
C GLY A 214 -28.92 -48.86 24.87
N SER A 215 -28.56 -50.10 25.20
CA SER A 215 -28.65 -51.37 24.47
C SER A 215 -29.90 -51.59 23.58
N VAL A 216 -29.77 -52.43 22.53
CA VAL A 216 -30.57 -53.67 22.25
C VAL A 216 -30.50 -54.11 20.76
N GLU A 217 -29.83 -55.27 20.56
CA GLU A 217 -30.16 -56.46 19.74
C GLU A 217 -30.16 -56.53 18.18
N ARG A 218 -29.53 -57.65 17.74
CA ARG A 218 -29.85 -58.60 16.64
C ARG A 218 -29.61 -58.09 15.20
N GLU A 219 -28.94 -58.80 14.30
CA GLU A 219 -28.66 -60.25 14.11
C GLU A 219 -27.16 -60.54 13.81
#